data_AF-A0A2J7QS77-F1
#
_entry.id   AF-A0A2J7QS77-F1
#
_cell.length_a   1.000
_cell.length_b   1.000
_cell.length_c   1.000
_cell.angle_alpha   90.00
_cell.angle_beta   90.00
_cell.angle_gamma   90.00
#
_symmetry.space_group_name_H-M   'P 1'
#
loop_
_entity.id
_entity.type
_entity.pdbx_description
1 polymer ?
#
loop_
_entity_poly.entity_id
_entity_poly.type
_entity_poly.pdbx_seq_one_letter_code
_entity_poly.pdbx_strand_id
1 'polypeptide(L)'
;MTALSRSKQEKSKKFDLHVEAVAEHFTYFLVSKAYIEDGYCINKKKLKDIFKDEYIPLYHVRMKPYSILQLLAAYNYVKRQRRSTSETVVFNASKVQKVIASYGGGRQDPVPPPPDKSVTSPVVKVYVAQQHAFQIRAKKAPAATSTECKLCSVKFANQAQYDAHVTLETHTVKEAFRTNRKSLCRKHDITVKHLNNDVTEDIIVREGAVGSVSITVSNTGMVHYQLQKIFVLCKLNEIEEMMPALPLHLKSGGCITITLDYKFNSSGAYVYPLVLKVFGARDISSYILKELIFRVQSELLDDLKASAPYKWPSRNVVKYSEASVVCGEPLPPIPSELVSVIKLPQYEIPSTLRRVINHGFKPFENMSPLDAQKLKEVRLLVDDGKLQEESYTSFFRLLLHIEEHQMGTDIRMYDRDDQVMKAVKGNKKLLSLEVPGLAEKRPSVLRGDSIYVMIDGDSSVKYEGKVHDVRQLEVWLSFHAS
;
A
#
# COMPACT_ATOMS: atom_id res chain seq x y z
N MET A 1 15.86 -4.50 -54.71
CA MET A 1 14.76 -5.34 -54.16
C MET A 1 15.22 -6.34 -53.07
N THR A 2 16.34 -6.10 -52.37
CA THR A 2 17.06 -7.16 -51.61
C THR A 2 17.15 -6.97 -50.09
N ALA A 3 16.86 -5.77 -49.55
CA ALA A 3 16.90 -5.50 -48.10
C ALA A 3 15.52 -5.68 -47.43
N LEU A 4 14.44 -5.20 -48.06
CA LEU A 4 13.06 -5.38 -47.58
C LEU A 4 12.62 -6.84 -47.58
N SER A 5 13.07 -7.64 -48.55
CA SER A 5 12.79 -9.09 -48.63
C SER A 5 13.51 -9.88 -47.54
N ARG A 6 14.76 -9.55 -47.23
CA ARG A 6 15.52 -10.13 -46.09
C ARG A 6 14.88 -9.80 -44.74
N SER A 7 14.47 -8.55 -44.51
CA SER A 7 13.81 -8.18 -43.25
C SER A 7 12.43 -8.83 -43.06
N LYS A 8 11.69 -9.07 -44.16
CA LYS A 8 10.42 -9.82 -44.12
C LYS A 8 10.65 -11.31 -43.88
N GLN A 9 11.68 -11.90 -44.49
CA GLN A 9 12.07 -13.29 -44.23
C GLN A 9 12.56 -13.50 -42.79
N GLU A 10 13.37 -12.60 -42.23
CA GLU A 10 13.81 -12.68 -40.82
C GLU A 10 12.66 -12.49 -39.84
N LYS A 11 11.74 -11.53 -40.09
CA LYS A 11 10.53 -11.36 -39.27
C LYS A 11 9.61 -12.57 -39.34
N SER A 12 9.43 -13.18 -40.51
CA SER A 12 8.64 -14.41 -40.67
C SER A 12 9.28 -15.58 -39.93
N LYS A 13 10.60 -15.75 -40.05
CA LYS A 13 11.35 -16.83 -39.39
C LYS A 13 11.33 -16.69 -37.87
N LYS A 14 11.42 -15.46 -37.35
CA LYS A 14 11.34 -15.16 -35.91
C LYS A 14 9.92 -15.36 -35.35
N PHE A 15 8.89 -15.06 -36.14
CA PHE A 15 7.50 -15.36 -35.79
C PHE A 15 7.25 -16.88 -35.73
N ASP A 16 7.74 -17.65 -36.72
CA ASP A 16 7.59 -19.11 -36.75
C ASP A 16 8.32 -19.82 -35.58
N LEU A 17 9.48 -19.31 -35.15
CA LEU A 17 10.22 -19.81 -33.98
C LEU A 17 9.47 -19.56 -32.66
N HIS A 18 8.82 -18.41 -32.50
CA HIS A 18 8.06 -18.08 -31.29
C HIS A 18 6.76 -18.88 -31.16
N VAL A 19 6.13 -19.23 -32.29
CA VAL A 19 4.90 -20.01 -32.33
C VAL A 19 5.16 -21.51 -32.05
N GLU A 20 6.31 -22.05 -32.46
CA GLU A 20 6.75 -23.41 -32.09
C GLU A 20 6.96 -23.56 -30.58
N ALA A 21 7.56 -22.56 -29.94
CA ALA A 21 7.83 -22.56 -28.49
C ALA A 21 6.54 -22.70 -27.65
N VAL A 22 5.42 -22.13 -28.12
CA VAL A 22 4.11 -22.30 -27.46
C VAL A 22 3.58 -23.73 -27.59
N ALA A 23 3.81 -24.37 -28.74
CA ALA A 23 3.45 -25.77 -28.98
C ALA A 23 4.18 -26.70 -28.01
N GLU A 24 5.49 -26.47 -27.88
CA GLU A 24 6.39 -27.21 -27.01
C GLU A 24 5.99 -27.04 -25.54
N HIS A 25 5.86 -25.80 -25.09
CA HIS A 25 5.53 -25.48 -23.70
C HIS A 25 4.13 -25.96 -23.29
N PHE A 26 3.13 -25.84 -24.16
CA PHE A 26 1.80 -26.39 -23.89
C PHE A 26 1.81 -27.92 -23.83
N THR A 27 2.61 -28.59 -24.66
CA THR A 27 2.77 -30.06 -24.60
C THR A 27 3.41 -30.47 -23.27
N TYR A 28 4.42 -29.74 -22.80
CA TYR A 28 5.01 -29.97 -21.47
C TYR A 28 4.00 -29.74 -20.33
N PHE A 29 3.19 -28.67 -20.40
CA PHE A 29 2.14 -28.39 -19.43
C PHE A 29 1.15 -29.56 -19.30
N LEU A 30 0.69 -30.11 -20.42
CA LEU A 30 -0.23 -31.25 -20.43
C LEU A 30 0.38 -32.52 -19.79
N VAL A 31 1.68 -32.77 -19.99
CA VAL A 31 2.39 -33.90 -19.36
C VAL A 31 2.60 -33.65 -17.87
N SER A 32 3.02 -32.45 -17.48
CA SER A 32 3.29 -32.09 -16.07
C SER A 32 2.06 -32.22 -15.17
N LYS A 33 0.87 -31.95 -15.71
CA LYS A 33 -0.43 -32.06 -15.02
C LYS A 33 -1.11 -33.43 -15.22
N ALA A 34 -0.42 -34.39 -15.83
CA ALA A 34 -0.93 -35.74 -16.12
C ALA A 34 -2.24 -35.75 -16.95
N TYR A 35 -2.44 -34.77 -17.84
CA TYR A 35 -3.60 -34.72 -18.73
C TYR A 35 -3.47 -35.65 -19.95
N ILE A 36 -2.26 -36.16 -20.21
CA ILE A 36 -1.95 -37.12 -21.27
C ILE A 36 -1.58 -38.45 -20.59
N GLU A 37 -2.43 -39.45 -20.75
CA GLU A 37 -2.21 -40.82 -20.22
C GLU A 37 -1.31 -41.65 -21.15
N ASP A 38 -0.90 -42.86 -20.73
CA ASP A 38 0.15 -43.73 -21.32
C ASP A 38 0.03 -44.02 -22.84
N GLY A 39 -1.11 -43.69 -23.46
CA GLY A 39 -1.34 -43.74 -24.92
C GLY A 39 -1.02 -42.46 -25.71
N TYR A 40 -0.51 -41.40 -25.06
CA TYR A 40 -0.28 -40.08 -25.65
C TYR A 40 -1.51 -39.50 -26.37
N CYS A 41 -2.70 -39.67 -25.81
CA CYS A 41 -3.96 -39.26 -26.42
C CYS A 41 -4.84 -38.43 -25.48
N ILE A 42 -5.65 -37.53 -26.04
CA ILE A 42 -6.59 -36.67 -25.30
C ILE A 42 -7.81 -36.34 -26.16
N ASN A 43 -8.97 -36.14 -25.54
CA ASN A 43 -10.15 -35.67 -26.25
C ASN A 43 -9.96 -34.23 -26.76
N LYS A 44 -10.35 -33.98 -28.01
CA LYS A 44 -10.22 -32.68 -28.70
C LYS A 44 -10.92 -31.52 -27.99
N LYS A 45 -12.07 -31.77 -27.35
CA LYS A 45 -12.81 -30.75 -26.58
C LYS A 45 -12.06 -30.42 -25.29
N LYS A 46 -11.68 -31.46 -24.53
CA LYS A 46 -10.89 -31.33 -23.29
C LYS A 46 -9.58 -30.58 -23.51
N LEU A 47 -8.86 -30.84 -24.60
CA LEU A 47 -7.62 -30.11 -24.92
C LEU A 47 -7.84 -28.62 -25.16
N LYS A 48 -8.94 -28.24 -25.83
CA LYS A 48 -9.27 -26.83 -26.07
C LYS A 48 -9.69 -26.13 -24.79
N ASP A 49 -10.47 -26.81 -23.94
CA ASP A 49 -10.93 -26.27 -22.66
C ASP A 49 -9.73 -26.05 -21.71
N ILE A 50 -8.81 -27.02 -21.59
CA ILE A 50 -7.57 -26.86 -20.81
C ILE A 50 -6.73 -25.68 -21.34
N PHE A 51 -6.61 -25.54 -22.67
CA PHE A 51 -5.85 -24.42 -23.24
C PHE A 51 -6.50 -23.06 -22.90
N LYS A 52 -7.82 -22.98 -22.99
CA LYS A 52 -8.58 -21.74 -22.78
C LYS A 52 -8.68 -21.35 -21.31
N ASP A 53 -9.03 -22.30 -20.46
CA ASP A 53 -9.49 -22.02 -19.10
C ASP A 53 -8.37 -22.18 -18.04
N GLU A 54 -7.32 -22.94 -18.35
CA GLU A 54 -6.17 -23.12 -17.43
C GLU A 54 -4.90 -22.47 -17.99
N TYR A 55 -4.50 -22.80 -19.22
CA TYR A 55 -3.19 -22.41 -19.73
C TYR A 55 -3.09 -20.91 -20.09
N ILE A 56 -4.08 -20.33 -20.78
CA ILE A 56 -4.07 -18.90 -21.12
C ILE A 56 -4.09 -17.99 -19.87
N PRO A 57 -4.93 -18.24 -18.84
CA PRO A 57 -4.92 -17.43 -17.62
C PRO A 57 -3.62 -17.52 -16.83
N LEU A 58 -2.97 -18.69 -16.80
CA LEU A 58 -1.71 -18.91 -16.06
C LEU A 58 -0.51 -18.22 -16.73
N TYR A 59 -0.42 -18.27 -18.06
CA TYR A 59 0.78 -17.84 -18.78
C TYR A 59 0.57 -16.60 -19.67
N HIS A 60 -0.64 -16.04 -19.74
CA HIS A 60 -0.98 -14.83 -20.49
C HIS A 60 -0.51 -14.83 -21.96
N VAL A 61 -0.58 -15.99 -22.62
CA VAL A 61 -0.07 -16.19 -23.99
C VAL A 61 -0.94 -15.45 -25.02
N ARG A 62 -0.29 -14.76 -25.97
CA ARG A 62 -0.96 -14.04 -27.08
C ARG A 62 -1.42 -14.98 -28.20
N MET A 63 -2.32 -15.91 -27.90
CA MET A 63 -2.90 -16.82 -28.89
C MET A 63 -4.41 -17.00 -28.75
N LYS A 64 -5.08 -17.19 -29.88
CA LYS A 64 -6.51 -17.47 -29.91
C LYS A 64 -6.78 -18.95 -29.58
N PRO A 65 -7.74 -19.28 -28.70
CA PRO A 65 -7.96 -20.66 -28.23
C PRO A 65 -8.20 -21.69 -29.33
N TYR A 66 -8.81 -21.29 -30.45
CA TYR A 66 -9.14 -22.20 -31.55
C TYR A 66 -7.96 -22.56 -32.46
N SER A 67 -6.83 -21.85 -32.36
CA SER A 67 -5.65 -22.05 -33.20
C SER A 67 -4.70 -23.15 -32.68
N ILE A 68 -4.87 -23.60 -31.43
CA ILE A 68 -3.94 -24.53 -30.77
C ILE A 68 -3.79 -25.88 -31.49
N LEU A 69 -4.88 -26.44 -32.01
CA LEU A 69 -4.83 -27.72 -32.75
C LEU A 69 -4.14 -27.59 -34.10
N GLN A 70 -4.36 -26.48 -34.81
CA GLN A 70 -3.69 -26.22 -36.09
C GLN A 70 -2.18 -26.05 -35.88
N LEU A 71 -1.80 -25.41 -34.77
CA LEU A 71 -0.43 -25.18 -34.38
C LEU A 71 0.28 -26.48 -33.97
N LEU A 72 -0.33 -27.31 -33.12
CA LEU A 72 0.21 -28.63 -32.78
C LEU A 72 0.37 -29.54 -34.01
N ALA A 73 -0.53 -29.43 -34.99
CA ALA A 73 -0.44 -30.16 -36.25
C ALA A 73 0.61 -29.58 -37.22
N ALA A 74 0.82 -28.26 -37.23
CA ALA A 74 1.81 -27.59 -38.06
C ALA A 74 3.25 -27.98 -37.68
N TYR A 75 3.53 -28.12 -36.38
CA TYR A 75 4.85 -28.50 -35.85
C TYR A 75 5.00 -30.00 -35.54
N ASN A 76 4.09 -30.84 -36.05
CA ASN A 76 4.11 -32.30 -35.94
C ASN A 76 4.11 -32.87 -34.50
N TYR A 77 3.55 -32.13 -33.53
CA TYR A 77 3.31 -32.63 -32.18
C TYR A 77 2.14 -33.62 -32.13
N VAL A 78 1.19 -33.50 -33.08
CA VAL A 78 0.03 -34.40 -33.23
C VAL A 78 0.12 -35.14 -34.56
N LYS A 79 -0.29 -36.42 -34.59
CA LYS A 79 -0.36 -37.23 -35.81
C LYS A 79 -1.46 -36.69 -36.74
N ARG A 80 -1.15 -36.41 -38.01
CA ARG A 80 -2.15 -36.04 -39.03
C ARG A 80 -3.11 -37.21 -39.27
N GLN A 81 -4.37 -37.07 -38.86
CA GLN A 81 -5.41 -38.06 -39.17
C GLN A 81 -6.06 -37.75 -40.53
N ARG A 82 -6.24 -38.79 -41.36
CA ARG A 82 -6.79 -38.67 -42.74
C ARG A 82 -8.32 -38.46 -42.81
N ARG A 83 -9.05 -38.40 -41.69
CA ARG A 83 -10.51 -38.12 -41.64
C ARG A 83 -10.86 -37.25 -40.43
N SER A 84 -11.73 -36.26 -40.60
CA SER A 84 -12.01 -35.17 -39.64
C SER A 84 -12.92 -35.53 -38.45
N THR A 85 -13.30 -36.80 -38.29
CA THR A 85 -14.35 -37.25 -37.34
C THR A 85 -13.82 -37.89 -36.06
N SER A 86 -12.50 -38.04 -35.89
CA SER A 86 -11.93 -38.60 -34.66
C SER A 86 -11.98 -37.58 -33.52
N GLU A 87 -12.68 -37.89 -32.43
CA GLU A 87 -12.75 -37.04 -31.23
C GLU A 87 -11.46 -37.05 -30.40
N THR A 88 -10.57 -38.02 -30.65
CA THR A 88 -9.32 -38.21 -29.92
C THR A 88 -8.11 -37.72 -30.72
N VAL A 89 -7.32 -36.85 -30.10
CA VAL A 89 -6.07 -36.30 -30.62
C VAL A 89 -4.91 -37.17 -30.14
N VAL A 90 -4.09 -37.69 -31.06
CA VAL A 90 -2.93 -38.55 -30.73
C VAL A 90 -1.64 -37.77 -30.93
N PHE A 91 -0.84 -37.64 -29.88
CA PHE A 91 0.46 -36.98 -29.91
C PHE A 91 1.55 -37.90 -30.47
N ASN A 92 2.60 -37.30 -31.02
CA ASN A 92 3.78 -38.03 -31.46
C ASN A 92 4.70 -38.31 -30.27
N ALA A 93 4.74 -39.57 -29.83
CA ALA A 93 5.52 -40.01 -28.67
C ALA A 93 7.00 -39.55 -28.73
N SER A 94 7.63 -39.60 -29.91
CA SER A 94 9.03 -39.17 -30.08
C SER A 94 9.25 -37.67 -29.85
N LYS A 95 8.26 -36.83 -30.17
CA LYS A 95 8.30 -35.39 -29.91
C LYS A 95 8.02 -35.11 -28.44
N VAL A 96 7.02 -35.76 -27.84
CA VAL A 96 6.70 -35.58 -26.41
C VAL A 96 7.88 -35.98 -25.52
N GLN A 97 8.54 -37.10 -25.81
CA GLN A 97 9.75 -37.52 -25.09
C GLN A 97 10.91 -36.53 -25.24
N LYS A 98 11.07 -35.90 -26.42
CA LYS A 98 12.06 -34.83 -26.62
C LYS A 98 11.74 -33.57 -25.78
N VAL A 99 10.47 -33.21 -25.65
CA VAL A 99 10.04 -32.09 -24.78
C VAL A 99 10.32 -32.40 -23.31
N ILE A 100 10.03 -33.62 -22.86
CA ILE A 100 10.34 -34.02 -21.49
C ILE A 100 11.86 -33.98 -21.24
N ALA A 101 12.66 -34.37 -22.23
CA ALA A 101 14.11 -34.32 -22.14
C ALA A 101 14.66 -32.87 -22.16
N SER A 102 14.05 -31.93 -22.90
CA SER A 102 14.50 -30.53 -22.97
C SER A 102 14.22 -29.73 -21.70
N TYR A 103 13.16 -30.07 -20.95
CA TYR A 103 12.77 -29.38 -19.71
C TYR A 103 13.29 -30.03 -18.42
N GLY A 104 14.15 -31.06 -18.52
CA GLY A 104 14.74 -31.77 -17.37
C GLY A 104 13.76 -32.75 -16.73
N GLY A 105 14.15 -34.03 -16.69
CA GLY A 105 13.30 -35.16 -16.23
C GLY A 105 13.01 -35.23 -14.73
N GLY A 106 12.68 -34.11 -14.07
CA GLY A 106 12.34 -34.07 -12.64
C GLY A 106 10.84 -33.90 -12.40
N ARG A 107 10.17 -34.92 -11.83
CA ARG A 107 8.81 -34.82 -11.27
C ARG A 107 8.78 -33.99 -9.95
N GLN A 108 9.30 -32.77 -9.93
CA GLN A 108 9.36 -32.00 -8.67
C GLN A 108 8.82 -30.57 -8.69
N ASP A 109 8.37 -30.02 -9.82
CA ASP A 109 7.65 -28.73 -9.81
C ASP A 109 6.25 -28.86 -10.43
N PRO A 110 5.17 -28.47 -9.72
CA PRO A 110 3.80 -28.59 -10.23
C PRO A 110 3.43 -27.57 -11.32
N VAL A 111 4.34 -26.66 -11.69
CA VAL A 111 4.11 -25.55 -12.62
C VAL A 111 5.29 -25.42 -13.60
N PRO A 112 5.07 -25.55 -14.91
CA PRO A 112 6.06 -25.25 -15.94
C PRO A 112 6.70 -23.86 -15.82
N PRO A 113 8.00 -23.71 -16.19
CA PRO A 113 8.66 -22.41 -16.23
C PRO A 113 7.94 -21.47 -17.20
N PRO A 114 7.83 -20.16 -16.92
CA PRO A 114 7.06 -19.25 -17.76
C PRO A 114 7.61 -19.20 -19.20
N PRO A 115 6.73 -19.18 -20.22
CA PRO A 115 7.16 -19.06 -21.61
C PRO A 115 7.81 -17.70 -21.89
N ASP A 116 8.60 -17.64 -22.96
CA ASP A 116 9.36 -16.44 -23.35
C ASP A 116 8.48 -15.16 -23.37
N LYS A 117 9.04 -14.05 -22.88
CA LYS A 117 8.41 -12.73 -22.78
C LYS A 117 7.94 -12.18 -24.13
N SER A 118 8.49 -12.70 -25.22
CA SER A 118 8.07 -12.39 -26.59
C SER A 118 6.65 -12.88 -26.93
N VAL A 119 6.14 -13.89 -26.21
CA VAL A 119 4.86 -14.55 -26.49
C VAL A 119 3.79 -14.29 -25.42
N THR A 120 4.17 -13.65 -24.31
CA THR A 120 3.29 -13.31 -23.19
C THR A 120 2.89 -11.84 -23.19
N SER A 121 1.67 -11.54 -22.76
CA SER A 121 1.24 -10.16 -22.50
C SER A 121 1.81 -9.69 -21.16
N PRO A 122 2.24 -8.41 -21.05
CA PRO A 122 2.69 -7.86 -19.78
C PRO A 122 1.56 -7.95 -18.75
N VAL A 123 1.85 -8.57 -17.61
CA VAL A 123 0.93 -8.65 -16.48
C VAL A 123 0.78 -7.24 -15.91
N VAL A 124 -0.36 -6.61 -16.17
CA VAL A 124 -0.73 -5.36 -15.50
C VAL A 124 -1.06 -5.75 -14.05
N LYS A 125 -0.11 -5.51 -13.14
CA LYS A 125 -0.40 -5.55 -11.71
C LYS A 125 -1.34 -4.40 -11.40
N VAL A 126 -2.64 -4.67 -11.40
CA VAL A 126 -3.62 -3.73 -10.87
C VAL A 126 -3.45 -3.73 -9.36
N TYR A 127 -2.70 -2.75 -8.86
CA TYR A 127 -2.68 -2.45 -7.44
C TYR A 127 -4.02 -1.79 -7.10
N VAL A 128 -4.97 -2.58 -6.61
CA VAL A 128 -6.14 -2.02 -5.95
C VAL A 128 -5.63 -1.26 -4.73
N ALA A 129 -5.89 0.05 -4.69
CA ALA A 129 -5.55 0.89 -3.56
C ALA A 129 -6.08 0.22 -2.27
N GLN A 130 -5.20 -0.02 -1.29
CA GLN A 130 -5.52 -0.71 -0.04
C GLN A 130 -6.74 -0.11 0.68
N GLN A 131 -7.07 1.16 0.41
CA GLN A 131 -8.21 1.88 0.95
C GLN A 131 -9.56 1.19 0.68
N HIS A 132 -9.74 0.54 -0.49
CA HIS A 132 -10.98 -0.21 -0.77
C HIS A 132 -11.03 -1.58 -0.06
N ALA A 133 -9.89 -2.20 0.22
CA ALA A 133 -9.84 -3.47 0.95
C ALA A 133 -10.23 -3.31 2.43
N PHE A 134 -10.03 -2.12 3.02
CA PHE A 134 -10.41 -1.84 4.41
C PHE A 134 -11.89 -1.46 4.61
N GLN A 135 -12.64 -1.15 3.53
CA GLN A 135 -14.06 -0.78 3.64
C GLN A 135 -15.01 -2.00 3.64
N ILE A 136 -14.55 -3.16 3.19
CA ILE A 136 -15.30 -4.40 3.38
C ILE A 136 -15.15 -4.77 4.85
N ARG A 137 -16.19 -4.55 5.66
CA ARG A 137 -16.30 -5.16 6.99
C ARG A 137 -16.27 -6.68 6.79
N ALA A 138 -15.08 -7.27 6.82
CA ALA A 138 -14.93 -8.71 6.80
C ALA A 138 -15.78 -9.28 7.94
N LYS A 139 -16.76 -10.12 7.61
CA LYS A 139 -17.51 -10.88 8.61
C LYS A 139 -16.46 -11.69 9.39
N LYS A 140 -16.17 -11.27 10.63
CA LYS A 140 -15.21 -11.98 11.47
C LYS A 140 -15.75 -13.39 11.67
N ALA A 141 -14.95 -14.40 11.33
CA ALA A 141 -15.31 -15.80 11.58
C ALA A 141 -15.71 -15.99 13.06
N PRO A 142 -16.64 -16.91 13.36
CA PRO A 142 -17.00 -17.22 14.74
C PRO A 142 -15.75 -17.64 15.52
N ALA A 143 -15.68 -17.16 16.76
CA ALA A 143 -14.46 -17.24 17.54
C ALA A 143 -14.37 -18.53 18.37
N ALA A 144 -15.50 -19.22 18.54
CA ALA A 144 -15.60 -20.58 19.02
C ALA A 144 -16.28 -21.48 17.97
N THR A 145 -15.77 -22.69 17.85
CA THR A 145 -16.37 -23.80 17.11
C THR A 145 -16.71 -24.91 18.11
N SER A 146 -17.52 -25.89 17.71
CA SER A 146 -17.93 -27.02 18.58
C SER A 146 -16.75 -27.81 19.16
N THR A 147 -15.56 -27.69 18.57
CA THR A 147 -14.33 -28.39 18.96
C THR A 147 -13.32 -27.53 19.72
N GLU A 148 -13.26 -26.22 19.49
CA GLU A 148 -12.30 -25.33 20.16
C GLU A 148 -12.77 -23.86 20.21
N CYS A 149 -12.37 -23.14 21.24
CA CYS A 149 -12.52 -21.69 21.33
C CYS A 149 -11.16 -21.01 21.16
N LYS A 150 -10.99 -20.30 20.04
CA LYS A 150 -9.77 -19.53 19.74
C LYS A 150 -9.63 -18.27 20.61
N LEU A 151 -10.71 -17.77 21.22
CA LEU A 151 -10.66 -16.62 22.15
C LEU A 151 -10.16 -17.00 23.53
N CYS A 152 -10.48 -18.20 23.97
CA CYS A 152 -10.17 -18.66 25.32
C CYS A 152 -9.05 -19.70 25.33
N SER A 153 -8.60 -20.15 24.15
CA SER A 153 -7.60 -21.21 23.98
C SER A 153 -7.98 -22.52 24.68
N VAL A 154 -9.28 -22.87 24.62
CA VAL A 154 -9.85 -24.08 25.23
C VAL A 154 -10.30 -25.04 24.13
N LYS A 155 -10.03 -26.33 24.29
CA LYS A 155 -10.55 -27.40 23.43
C LYS A 155 -11.70 -28.11 24.13
N PHE A 156 -12.73 -28.49 23.38
CA PHE A 156 -13.90 -29.18 23.89
C PHE A 156 -13.87 -30.63 23.43
N ALA A 157 -14.14 -31.55 24.37
CA ALA A 157 -14.34 -32.95 24.04
C ALA A 157 -15.78 -33.23 23.62
N ASN A 158 -16.75 -32.53 24.24
CA ASN A 158 -18.19 -32.76 24.06
C ASN A 158 -18.95 -31.45 23.82
N GLN A 159 -20.08 -31.52 23.09
CA GLN A 159 -20.95 -30.38 22.82
C GLN A 159 -21.45 -29.68 24.11
N ALA A 160 -21.74 -30.45 25.17
CA ALA A 160 -22.15 -29.89 26.46
C ALA A 160 -21.06 -28.99 27.10
N GLN A 161 -19.77 -29.31 26.89
CA GLN A 161 -18.67 -28.47 27.37
C GLN A 161 -18.57 -27.18 26.57
N TYR A 162 -18.88 -27.22 25.27
CA TYR A 162 -18.98 -26.05 24.42
C TYR A 162 -20.14 -25.15 24.86
N ASP A 163 -21.34 -25.70 25.07
CA ASP A 163 -22.53 -24.91 25.48
C ASP A 163 -22.32 -24.28 26.87
N ALA A 164 -21.72 -25.03 27.81
CA ALA A 164 -21.32 -24.50 29.10
C ALA A 164 -20.23 -23.42 28.98
N HIS A 165 -19.32 -23.51 28.01
CA HIS A 165 -18.27 -22.52 27.79
C HIS A 165 -18.80 -21.21 27.23
N VAL A 166 -19.67 -21.26 26.22
CA VAL A 166 -20.21 -20.06 25.55
C VAL A 166 -21.05 -19.22 26.53
N THR A 167 -21.65 -19.86 27.54
CA THR A 167 -22.41 -19.19 28.59
C THR A 167 -21.54 -18.57 29.70
N LEU A 168 -20.22 -18.85 29.74
CA LEU A 168 -19.31 -18.26 30.74
C LEU A 168 -19.18 -16.74 30.53
N GLU A 169 -19.27 -15.97 31.62
CA GLU A 169 -19.06 -14.51 31.60
C GLU A 169 -17.69 -14.11 30.99
N THR A 170 -16.65 -14.92 31.22
CA THR A 170 -15.33 -14.67 30.64
C THR A 170 -15.33 -14.77 29.11
N HIS A 171 -16.12 -15.69 28.55
CA HIS A 171 -16.25 -15.84 27.11
C HIS A 171 -17.04 -14.68 26.51
N THR A 172 -18.21 -14.37 27.08
CA THR A 172 -19.11 -13.32 26.57
C THR A 172 -18.45 -11.94 26.57
N VAL A 173 -17.65 -11.61 27.59
CA VAL A 173 -16.90 -10.34 27.65
C VAL A 173 -15.80 -10.31 26.58
N LYS A 174 -15.06 -11.41 26.36
CA LYS A 174 -14.03 -11.50 25.30
C LYS A 174 -14.65 -11.41 23.91
N GLU A 175 -15.81 -12.04 23.70
CA GLU A 175 -16.54 -11.97 22.44
C GLU A 175 -17.09 -10.56 22.18
N ALA A 176 -17.63 -9.89 23.21
CA ALA A 176 -18.06 -8.50 23.13
C ALA A 176 -16.90 -7.57 22.74
N PHE A 177 -15.71 -7.77 23.32
CA PHE A 177 -14.51 -7.01 22.96
C PHE A 177 -14.07 -7.22 21.50
N ARG A 178 -14.23 -8.44 20.95
CA ARG A 178 -13.90 -8.75 19.54
C ARG A 178 -14.92 -8.18 18.55
N THR A 179 -16.20 -8.24 18.88
CA THR A 179 -17.31 -7.97 17.94
C THR A 179 -17.85 -6.55 18.05
N ASN A 180 -18.08 -6.06 19.26
CA ASN A 180 -18.66 -4.74 19.52
C ASN A 180 -18.12 -4.12 20.82
N ARG A 181 -16.91 -3.53 20.76
CA ARG A 181 -16.27 -2.86 21.91
C ARG A 181 -17.17 -1.82 22.59
N LYS A 182 -18.06 -1.15 21.83
CA LYS A 182 -18.94 -0.10 22.38
C LYS A 182 -19.90 -0.63 23.45
N SER A 183 -20.23 -1.93 23.44
CA SER A 183 -21.08 -2.51 24.50
C SER A 183 -20.41 -2.49 25.88
N LEU A 184 -19.07 -2.43 25.93
CA LEU A 184 -18.25 -2.39 27.14
C LEU A 184 -17.85 -0.96 27.55
N CYS A 185 -18.26 0.07 26.78
CA CYS A 185 -17.92 1.47 27.02
C CYS A 185 -19.17 2.30 27.36
N ARG A 186 -19.95 1.88 28.36
CA ARG A 186 -21.09 2.68 28.82
C ARG A 186 -20.58 3.92 29.58
N LYS A 187 -21.28 5.05 29.44
CA LYS A 187 -20.97 6.28 30.17
C LYS A 187 -21.22 6.05 31.66
N HIS A 188 -20.19 6.15 32.49
CA HIS A 188 -20.25 5.97 33.94
C HIS A 188 -19.49 7.11 34.61
N ASP A 189 -19.84 7.41 35.86
CA ASP A 189 -19.11 8.39 36.68
C ASP A 189 -17.85 7.78 37.32
N ILE A 190 -17.37 6.64 36.81
CA ILE A 190 -16.15 5.97 37.26
C ILE A 190 -15.04 6.30 36.27
N THR A 191 -13.94 6.87 36.78
CA THR A 191 -12.76 7.18 35.99
C THR A 191 -11.64 6.19 36.30
N VAL A 192 -10.99 5.69 35.25
CA VAL A 192 -9.83 4.80 35.36
C VAL A 192 -8.61 5.54 34.79
N LYS A 193 -7.73 6.00 35.68
CA LYS A 193 -6.52 6.76 35.35
C LYS A 193 -5.28 6.01 35.81
N HIS A 194 -4.17 6.18 35.11
CA HIS A 194 -2.85 5.76 35.61
C HIS A 194 -2.10 7.01 36.11
N LEU A 195 -1.20 6.86 37.08
CA LEU A 195 -0.65 7.99 37.85
C LEU A 195 0.42 8.84 37.11
N ASN A 196 0.75 8.55 35.84
CA ASN A 196 1.70 9.37 35.11
C ASN A 196 0.97 10.48 34.35
N ASN A 197 1.22 11.72 34.77
CA ASN A 197 0.92 13.01 34.15
C ASN A 197 -0.01 12.99 32.92
N ASP A 198 -1.12 13.74 33.05
CA ASP A 198 -2.27 13.97 32.14
C ASP A 198 -1.98 14.32 30.65
N VAL A 199 -0.76 14.14 30.13
CA VAL A 199 -0.35 14.54 28.77
C VAL A 199 -0.49 13.41 27.74
N THR A 200 -0.41 12.13 28.13
CA THR A 200 -0.53 10.99 27.19
C THR A 200 -1.32 9.82 27.77
N GLU A 201 -2.27 9.27 27.02
CA GLU A 201 -3.01 8.05 27.42
C GLU A 201 -2.13 6.79 27.48
N ASP A 202 -0.94 6.84 26.87
CA ASP A 202 0.00 5.74 26.71
C ASP A 202 1.05 5.70 27.83
N ILE A 203 1.39 4.50 28.29
CA ILE A 203 2.43 4.23 29.29
C ILE A 203 3.75 3.99 28.54
N ILE A 204 4.70 4.93 28.66
CA ILE A 204 6.02 4.82 28.01
C ILE A 204 6.99 4.08 28.94
N VAL A 205 7.59 3.00 28.43
CA VAL A 205 8.50 2.11 29.17
C VAL A 205 9.79 1.89 28.36
N ARG A 206 10.92 1.65 29.04
CA ARG A 206 12.19 1.28 28.40
C ARG A 206 12.30 -0.22 28.17
N GLU A 207 12.90 -0.60 27.05
CA GLU A 207 13.25 -2.00 26.79
C GLU A 207 14.16 -2.56 27.92
N GLY A 208 13.80 -3.72 28.45
CA GLY A 208 14.50 -4.37 29.56
C GLY A 208 14.21 -3.79 30.95
N ALA A 209 13.46 -2.68 31.06
CA ALA A 209 13.12 -2.12 32.35
C ALA A 209 12.08 -2.97 33.10
N VAL A 210 12.32 -3.14 34.39
CA VAL A 210 11.36 -3.69 35.35
C VAL A 210 10.77 -2.53 36.13
N GLY A 211 9.45 -2.48 36.23
CA GLY A 211 8.76 -1.42 36.96
C GLY A 211 7.33 -1.78 37.28
N SER A 212 6.62 -0.86 37.92
CA SER A 212 5.21 -1.02 38.27
C SER A 212 4.39 0.20 37.86
N VAL A 213 3.16 -0.04 37.43
CA VAL A 213 2.17 1.02 37.12
C VAL A 213 0.96 0.84 38.03
N SER A 214 0.64 1.89 38.78
CA SER A 214 -0.57 1.98 39.58
C SER A 214 -1.71 2.61 38.76
N ILE A 215 -2.80 1.86 38.59
CA ILE A 215 -4.04 2.29 37.95
C ILE A 215 -5.05 2.60 39.05
N THR A 216 -5.53 3.83 39.10
CA THR A 216 -6.55 4.27 40.05
C THR A 216 -7.91 4.27 39.39
N VAL A 217 -8.83 3.47 39.94
CA VAL A 217 -10.25 3.44 39.62
C VAL A 217 -10.96 4.29 40.66
N SER A 218 -11.48 5.44 40.28
CA SER A 218 -12.15 6.37 41.20
C SER A 218 -13.59 6.62 40.82
N ASN A 219 -14.47 6.72 41.81
CA ASN A 219 -15.87 7.09 41.62
C ASN A 219 -16.03 8.60 41.77
N THR A 220 -16.21 9.28 40.64
CA THR A 220 -16.43 10.74 40.57
C THR A 220 -17.90 11.14 40.70
N GLY A 221 -18.80 10.15 40.73
CA GLY A 221 -20.24 10.38 40.86
C GLY A 221 -20.74 10.33 42.30
N MET A 222 -22.03 10.63 42.46
CA MET A 222 -22.74 10.53 43.75
C MET A 222 -23.32 9.13 44.00
N VAL A 223 -23.33 8.27 42.97
CA VAL A 223 -23.92 6.92 43.03
C VAL A 223 -22.92 5.94 43.62
N HIS A 224 -23.37 5.09 44.54
CA HIS A 224 -22.56 4.00 45.07
C HIS A 224 -22.45 2.85 44.07
N TYR A 225 -21.22 2.39 43.81
CA TYR A 225 -20.94 1.24 42.95
C TYR A 225 -20.24 0.12 43.71
N GLN A 226 -20.54 -1.13 43.38
CA GLN A 226 -19.81 -2.30 43.84
C GLN A 226 -19.03 -2.91 42.68
N LEU A 227 -17.70 -2.92 42.79
CA LEU A 227 -16.82 -3.60 41.84
C LEU A 227 -16.84 -5.09 42.15
N GLN A 228 -17.42 -5.89 41.25
CA GLN A 228 -17.60 -7.33 41.48
C GLN A 228 -16.45 -8.15 40.93
N LYS A 229 -15.98 -7.81 39.72
CA LYS A 229 -14.98 -8.61 39.01
C LYS A 229 -14.15 -7.74 38.08
N ILE A 230 -12.86 -8.07 37.95
CA ILE A 230 -11.96 -7.52 36.95
C ILE A 230 -11.62 -8.65 35.99
N PHE A 231 -11.77 -8.40 34.69
CA PHE A 231 -11.44 -9.32 33.62
C PHE A 231 -10.22 -8.81 32.87
N VAL A 232 -9.17 -9.62 32.84
CA VAL A 232 -8.01 -9.44 31.96
C VAL A 232 -8.30 -10.21 30.67
N LEU A 233 -8.55 -9.50 29.57
CA LEU A 233 -8.98 -10.17 28.33
C LEU A 233 -7.79 -10.81 27.59
N CYS A 234 -6.62 -10.18 27.67
CA CYS A 234 -5.38 -10.64 27.07
C CYS A 234 -4.31 -10.73 28.16
N LYS A 235 -3.95 -11.95 28.57
CA LYS A 235 -2.81 -12.14 29.47
C LYS A 235 -1.53 -11.91 28.69
N LEU A 236 -0.68 -11.04 29.21
CA LEU A 236 0.67 -10.82 28.73
C LEU A 236 1.62 -11.50 29.71
N ASN A 237 2.63 -12.20 29.20
CA ASN A 237 3.63 -12.84 30.07
C ASN A 237 4.56 -11.79 30.71
N GLU A 238 4.60 -10.61 30.11
CA GLU A 238 5.39 -9.46 30.50
C GLU A 238 4.76 -8.65 31.65
N ILE A 239 3.52 -8.97 32.06
CA ILE A 239 2.80 -8.25 33.11
C ILE A 239 2.35 -9.21 34.21
N GLU A 240 2.70 -8.88 35.44
CA GLU A 240 2.19 -9.51 36.65
C GLU A 240 1.20 -8.58 37.36
N GLU A 241 0.11 -9.16 37.83
CA GLU A 241 -1.10 -8.44 38.23
C GLU A 241 -1.31 -8.53 39.74
N MET A 242 -1.22 -7.42 40.46
CA MET A 242 -1.61 -7.35 41.88
C MET A 242 -3.05 -6.84 41.99
N MET A 243 -4.00 -7.78 41.92
CA MET A 243 -5.43 -7.47 41.96
C MET A 243 -5.94 -7.34 43.40
N PRO A 244 -6.81 -6.35 43.69
CA PRO A 244 -7.41 -6.21 45.00
C PRO A 244 -8.42 -7.34 45.25
N ALA A 245 -8.67 -7.67 46.53
CA ALA A 245 -9.71 -8.63 46.90
C ALA A 245 -11.10 -8.07 46.53
N LEU A 246 -11.90 -8.84 45.78
CA LEU A 246 -13.23 -8.45 45.31
C LEU A 246 -14.32 -9.28 46.02
N PRO A 247 -15.55 -8.74 46.22
CA PRO A 247 -16.05 -7.46 45.71
C PRO A 247 -15.74 -6.25 46.60
N LEU A 248 -15.52 -5.09 45.99
CA LEU A 248 -15.20 -3.83 46.69
C LEU A 248 -16.29 -2.76 46.51
N HIS A 249 -16.54 -1.98 47.56
CA HIS A 249 -17.55 -0.93 47.58
C HIS A 249 -16.90 0.43 47.29
N LEU A 250 -17.25 1.04 46.16
CA LEU A 250 -16.83 2.36 45.71
C LEU A 250 -17.89 3.39 46.10
N LYS A 251 -17.74 3.97 47.30
CA LYS A 251 -18.51 5.14 47.75
C LYS A 251 -18.18 6.36 46.87
N SER A 252 -19.02 7.39 46.94
CA SER A 252 -18.74 8.66 46.24
C SER A 252 -17.39 9.21 46.69
N GLY A 253 -16.52 9.56 45.73
CA GLY A 253 -15.15 9.98 45.98
C GLY A 253 -14.17 8.86 46.36
N GLY A 254 -14.63 7.61 46.48
CA GLY A 254 -13.78 6.46 46.78
C GLY A 254 -12.91 6.07 45.60
N CYS A 255 -11.70 5.57 45.87
CA CYS A 255 -10.79 5.06 44.86
C CYS A 255 -10.23 3.67 45.24
N ILE A 256 -9.88 2.90 44.22
CA ILE A 256 -9.19 1.62 44.32
C ILE A 256 -7.97 1.70 43.42
N THR A 257 -6.84 1.18 43.88
CA THR A 257 -5.62 1.11 43.09
C THR A 257 -5.33 -0.34 42.70
N ILE A 258 -5.03 -0.56 41.42
CA ILE A 258 -4.57 -1.82 40.85
C ILE A 258 -3.12 -1.62 40.45
N THR A 259 -2.22 -2.47 40.92
CA THR A 259 -0.80 -2.38 40.55
C THR A 259 -0.49 -3.46 39.52
N LEU A 260 0.16 -3.06 38.42
CA LEU A 260 0.67 -3.95 37.39
C LEU A 260 2.19 -3.86 37.37
N ASP A 261 2.86 -4.95 37.71
CA ASP A 261 4.30 -5.08 37.57
C ASP A 261 4.60 -5.54 36.15
N TYR A 262 5.62 -4.97 35.51
CA TYR A 262 5.93 -5.26 34.13
C TYR A 262 7.43 -5.48 33.89
N LYS A 263 7.72 -6.32 32.90
CA LYS A 263 9.06 -6.54 32.34
C LYS A 263 8.94 -6.85 30.84
N PHE A 264 9.25 -5.85 30.01
CA PHE A 264 9.22 -6.00 28.55
C PHE A 264 10.63 -6.17 27.98
N ASN A 265 10.88 -7.27 27.28
CA ASN A 265 12.19 -7.58 26.70
C ASN A 265 12.32 -7.17 25.22
N SER A 266 11.25 -6.69 24.60
CA SER A 266 11.26 -6.27 23.20
C SER A 266 10.55 -4.95 23.02
N SER A 267 11.11 -4.10 22.16
CA SER A 267 10.46 -2.86 21.72
C SER A 267 9.15 -3.15 20.97
N GLY A 268 8.10 -2.39 21.29
CA GLY A 268 6.77 -2.62 20.71
C GLY A 268 5.65 -1.87 21.43
N ALA A 269 4.43 -1.97 20.88
CA ALA A 269 3.21 -1.47 21.51
C ALA A 269 2.37 -2.66 22.00
N TYR A 270 2.25 -2.79 23.32
CA TYR A 270 1.50 -3.86 23.96
C TYR A 270 0.18 -3.31 24.49
N VAL A 271 -0.93 -3.89 24.02
CA VAL A 271 -2.28 -3.49 24.44
C VAL A 271 -2.76 -4.45 25.53
N TYR A 272 -3.09 -3.89 26.68
CA TYR A 272 -3.54 -4.62 27.85
C TYR A 272 -4.94 -4.14 28.27
N PRO A 273 -6.01 -4.77 27.72
CA PRO A 273 -7.39 -4.39 27.97
C PRO A 273 -7.92 -4.95 29.30
N LEU A 274 -8.30 -4.04 30.20
CA LEU A 274 -8.96 -4.33 31.46
C LEU A 274 -10.47 -4.06 31.35
N VAL A 275 -11.28 -5.03 31.78
CA VAL A 275 -12.73 -4.85 31.88
C VAL A 275 -13.18 -4.99 33.32
N LEU A 276 -13.81 -3.94 33.84
CA LEU A 276 -14.34 -3.91 35.20
C LEU A 276 -15.84 -4.13 35.18
N LYS A 277 -16.34 -5.12 35.92
CA LYS A 277 -17.78 -5.37 36.14
C LYS A 277 -18.21 -4.63 37.40
N VAL A 278 -19.04 -3.61 37.22
CA VAL A 278 -19.57 -2.77 38.29
C VAL A 278 -21.07 -2.95 38.42
N PHE A 279 -21.53 -2.96 39.66
CA PHE A 279 -22.93 -3.09 40.04
C PHE A 279 -23.38 -1.78 40.69
N GLY A 280 -24.41 -1.14 40.14
CA GLY A 280 -24.90 0.17 40.60
C GLY A 280 -26.28 0.11 41.23
N ALA A 281 -26.80 1.26 41.66
CA ALA A 281 -28.04 1.43 42.43
C ALA A 281 -29.36 0.97 41.76
N ARG A 282 -29.33 0.43 40.52
CA ARG A 282 -30.52 -0.12 39.82
C ARG A 282 -30.48 -1.64 39.65
N ASP A 283 -29.61 -2.33 40.39
CA ASP A 283 -29.34 -3.77 40.30
C ASP A 283 -28.91 -4.27 38.91
N ILE A 284 -28.45 -3.38 38.04
CA ILE A 284 -27.96 -3.72 36.70
C ILE A 284 -26.43 -3.77 36.73
N SER A 285 -25.88 -4.93 36.36
CA SER A 285 -24.45 -5.06 36.11
C SER A 285 -24.05 -4.35 34.82
N SER A 286 -22.91 -3.68 34.86
CA SER A 286 -22.35 -2.94 33.73
C SER A 286 -20.85 -3.14 33.64
N TYR A 287 -20.29 -2.86 32.46
CA TYR A 287 -18.88 -3.11 32.15
C TYR A 287 -18.19 -1.79 31.77
N ILE A 288 -16.97 -1.63 32.25
CA ILE A 288 -16.07 -0.53 31.90
C ILE A 288 -14.84 -1.14 31.23
N LEU A 289 -14.58 -0.79 29.98
CA LEU A 289 -13.35 -1.13 29.28
C LEU A 289 -12.32 -0.01 29.41
N LYS A 290 -11.13 -0.34 29.91
CA LYS A 290 -9.93 0.50 29.83
C LYS A 290 -8.83 -0.25 29.08
N GLU A 291 -8.42 0.26 27.94
CA GLU A 291 -7.26 -0.23 27.20
C GLU A 291 -6.01 0.50 27.73
N LEU A 292 -5.06 -0.24 28.29
CA LEU A 292 -3.74 0.30 28.65
C LEU A 292 -2.77 -0.02 27.52
N ILE A 293 -2.03 0.98 27.07
CA ILE A 293 -1.07 0.83 25.96
C ILE A 293 0.32 1.04 26.54
N PHE A 294 1.10 -0.03 26.61
CA PHE A 294 2.52 0.05 26.97
C PHE A 294 3.34 0.24 25.69
N ARG A 295 3.97 1.41 25.55
CA ARG A 295 4.92 1.70 24.47
C ARG A 295 6.32 1.47 25.00
N VAL A 296 6.89 0.33 24.61
CA VAL A 296 8.25 -0.05 24.95
C VAL A 296 9.18 0.57 23.93
N GLN A 297 10.02 1.49 24.39
CA GLN A 297 10.94 2.26 23.56
C GLN A 297 12.39 1.82 23.76
N SER A 298 13.09 1.62 22.64
CA SER A 298 14.55 1.51 22.61
C SER A 298 15.23 2.88 22.57
N GLU A 299 16.55 2.91 22.80
CA GLU A 299 17.39 4.11 22.67
C GLU A 299 17.26 4.74 21.27
N LEU A 300 17.11 3.92 20.22
CA LEU A 300 16.88 4.37 18.85
C LEU A 300 15.68 5.31 18.74
N LEU A 301 14.62 5.11 19.51
CA LEU A 301 13.44 5.99 19.45
C LEU A 301 13.71 7.37 20.05
N ASP A 302 14.71 7.53 20.92
CA ASP A 302 15.13 8.85 21.37
C ASP A 302 15.85 9.61 20.26
N ASP A 303 16.73 8.93 19.51
CA ASP A 303 17.44 9.51 18.39
C ASP A 303 16.50 9.94 17.25
N LEU A 304 15.38 9.23 17.11
CA LEU A 304 14.33 9.52 16.13
C LEU A 304 13.29 10.54 16.61
N LYS A 305 13.40 11.05 17.85
CA LYS A 305 12.46 12.09 18.33
C LYS A 305 12.60 13.34 17.48
N ALA A 306 11.46 13.98 17.20
CA ALA A 306 11.45 15.26 16.52
C ALA A 306 12.28 16.27 17.34
N SER A 307 13.26 16.88 16.69
CA SER A 307 14.11 17.92 17.29
C SER A 307 13.34 19.21 17.60
N ALA A 308 12.21 19.43 16.93
CA ALA A 308 11.31 20.55 17.15
C ALA A 308 9.84 20.11 16.99
N PRO A 309 8.89 20.81 17.64
CA PRO A 309 7.47 20.57 17.44
C PRO A 309 7.08 20.65 15.96
N TYR A 310 6.23 19.73 15.51
CA TYR A 310 5.71 19.77 14.15
C TYR A 310 4.99 21.09 13.89
N LYS A 311 5.45 21.82 12.88
CA LYS A 311 4.76 23.00 12.35
C LYS A 311 4.08 22.59 11.05
N TRP A 312 2.80 22.92 10.93
CA TRP A 312 2.13 22.80 9.64
C TRP A 312 2.90 23.65 8.62
N PRO A 313 3.23 23.10 7.42
CA PRO A 313 3.76 23.92 6.34
C PRO A 313 2.80 25.09 6.14
N SER A 314 3.32 26.32 6.20
CA SER A 314 2.52 27.46 5.75
C SER A 314 2.10 27.14 4.34
N ARG A 315 0.79 27.17 4.06
CA ARG A 315 0.31 27.16 2.68
C ARG A 315 0.86 28.44 2.08
N ASN A 316 2.05 28.35 1.46
CA ASN A 316 2.64 29.46 0.75
C ASN A 316 1.61 29.81 -0.32
N VAL A 317 0.88 30.91 -0.11
CA VAL A 317 -0.01 31.46 -1.12
C VAL A 317 0.91 31.71 -2.29
N VAL A 318 0.76 30.92 -3.35
CA VAL A 318 1.70 30.91 -4.45
C VAL A 318 1.65 32.28 -5.12
N LYS A 319 2.56 33.18 -4.72
CA LYS A 319 2.81 34.42 -5.43
C LYS A 319 3.58 34.03 -6.69
N TYR A 320 2.85 33.83 -7.78
CA TYR A 320 3.45 33.78 -9.10
C TYR A 320 3.99 35.18 -9.40
N SER A 321 5.22 35.48 -8.98
CA SER A 321 5.88 36.72 -9.37
C SER A 321 6.29 36.61 -10.84
N GLU A 322 5.87 37.59 -11.64
CA GLU A 322 6.26 37.82 -13.04
C GLU A 322 7.69 38.38 -13.16
N ALA A 323 8.58 37.98 -12.25
CA ALA A 323 9.98 38.37 -12.28
C ALA A 323 10.65 37.79 -13.54
N SER A 324 11.52 38.58 -14.17
CA SER A 324 12.32 38.10 -15.30
C SER A 324 13.26 36.99 -14.83
N VAL A 325 13.40 35.94 -15.63
CA VAL A 325 14.28 34.80 -15.31
C VAL A 325 15.57 34.92 -16.10
N VAL A 326 16.70 34.97 -15.40
CA VAL A 326 18.04 34.84 -15.99
C VAL A 326 18.36 33.35 -16.06
N CYS A 327 18.38 32.80 -17.27
CA CYS A 327 18.61 31.37 -17.51
C CYS A 327 20.03 30.95 -17.14
N GLY A 328 20.17 29.80 -16.48
CA GLY A 328 21.46 29.26 -16.06
C GLY A 328 22.25 28.66 -17.23
N GLU A 329 23.55 28.39 -17.00
CA GLU A 329 24.36 27.69 -17.99
C GLU A 329 23.88 26.25 -18.18
N PRO A 330 23.54 25.83 -19.41
CA PRO A 330 23.08 24.46 -19.65
C PRO A 330 24.20 23.47 -19.43
N LEU A 331 23.87 22.32 -18.84
CA LEU A 331 24.80 21.21 -18.74
C LEU A 331 25.23 20.73 -20.14
N PRO A 332 26.50 20.34 -20.33
CA PRO A 332 26.89 19.64 -21.53
C PRO A 332 26.02 18.38 -21.68
N PRO A 333 25.51 18.08 -22.90
CA PRO A 333 24.69 16.90 -23.13
C PRO A 333 25.44 15.65 -22.67
N ILE A 334 24.76 14.80 -21.91
CA ILE A 334 25.28 13.46 -21.64
C ILE A 334 25.27 12.72 -22.98
N PRO A 335 26.41 12.15 -23.43
CA PRO A 335 26.43 11.35 -24.66
C PRO A 335 25.43 10.20 -24.53
N SER A 336 24.34 10.30 -25.27
CA SER A 336 23.29 9.28 -25.34
C SER A 336 23.25 8.75 -26.76
N GLU A 337 23.33 7.43 -26.93
CA GLU A 337 23.12 6.78 -28.23
C GLU A 337 21.68 6.96 -28.74
N LEU A 338 20.75 7.31 -27.84
CA LEU A 338 19.36 7.59 -28.17
C LEU A 338 19.20 9.05 -28.58
N VAL A 339 18.99 9.27 -29.88
CA VAL A 339 18.65 10.59 -30.44
C VAL A 339 17.14 10.80 -30.35
N SER A 340 16.71 11.84 -29.63
CA SER A 340 15.31 12.24 -29.57
C SER A 340 14.89 12.88 -30.91
N VAL A 341 14.38 12.07 -31.84
CA VAL A 341 13.95 12.53 -33.17
C VAL A 341 12.72 13.45 -33.09
N ILE A 342 11.89 13.29 -32.04
CA ILE A 342 10.64 14.02 -31.86
C ILE A 342 10.65 14.69 -30.50
N LYS A 343 10.51 16.02 -30.48
CA LYS A 343 10.23 16.77 -29.25
C LYS A 343 8.78 16.55 -28.86
N LEU A 344 8.54 16.09 -27.64
CA LEU A 344 7.18 15.95 -27.12
C LEU A 344 6.56 17.35 -26.94
N PRO A 345 5.27 17.53 -27.25
CA PRO A 345 4.57 18.79 -26.97
C PRO A 345 4.44 18.99 -25.46
N GLN A 346 4.41 20.26 -25.04
CA GLN A 346 4.14 20.63 -23.65
C GLN A 346 2.63 20.57 -23.39
N TYR A 347 2.23 19.93 -22.28
CA TYR A 347 0.84 19.76 -21.88
C TYR A 347 0.52 20.61 -20.65
N GLU A 348 0.61 21.92 -20.79
CA GLU A 348 0.34 22.85 -19.69
C GLU A 348 -1.11 22.75 -19.19
N ILE A 349 -1.30 23.02 -17.89
CA ILE A 349 -2.64 23.07 -17.29
C ILE A 349 -3.36 24.31 -17.80
N PRO A 350 -4.55 24.16 -18.44
CA PRO A 350 -5.33 25.31 -18.89
C PRO A 350 -5.65 26.26 -17.73
N SER A 351 -5.50 27.57 -17.94
CA SER A 351 -5.66 28.59 -16.90
C SER A 351 -7.05 28.57 -16.22
N THR A 352 -8.10 28.27 -17.00
CA THR A 352 -9.47 28.07 -16.51
C THR A 352 -9.57 26.90 -15.54
N LEU A 353 -8.98 25.75 -15.91
CA LEU A 353 -8.93 24.56 -15.07
C LEU A 353 -8.13 24.82 -13.79
N ARG A 354 -7.00 25.50 -13.89
CA ARG A 354 -6.17 25.87 -12.73
C ARG A 354 -6.91 26.75 -11.73
N ARG A 355 -7.67 27.76 -12.18
CA ARG A 355 -8.54 28.56 -11.31
C ARG A 355 -9.59 27.70 -10.61
N VAL A 356 -10.26 26.83 -11.36
CA VAL A 356 -11.28 25.91 -10.81
C VAL A 356 -10.69 24.95 -9.76
N ILE A 357 -9.48 24.42 -9.99
CA ILE A 357 -8.75 23.57 -9.03
C ILE A 357 -8.40 24.38 -7.76
N ASN A 358 -7.86 25.59 -7.91
CA ASN A 358 -7.50 26.47 -6.78
C ASN A 358 -8.67 26.81 -5.87
N HIS A 359 -9.89 26.92 -6.43
CA HIS A 359 -11.12 27.14 -5.67
C HIS A 359 -11.80 25.83 -5.23
N GLY A 360 -11.13 24.68 -5.35
CA GLY A 360 -11.60 23.39 -4.85
C GLY A 360 -12.89 22.91 -5.50
N PHE A 361 -13.06 23.14 -6.80
CA PHE A 361 -14.26 22.78 -7.57
C PHE A 361 -15.56 23.40 -7.03
N LYS A 362 -15.46 24.63 -6.50
CA LYS A 362 -16.59 25.44 -6.01
C LYS A 362 -16.76 26.73 -6.82
N PRO A 363 -17.99 27.30 -6.85
CA PRO A 363 -18.20 28.65 -7.34
C PRO A 363 -17.36 29.65 -6.53
N PHE A 364 -16.84 30.67 -7.21
CA PHE A 364 -16.04 31.74 -6.60
C PHE A 364 -16.48 33.12 -7.12
N GLU A 365 -16.15 34.18 -6.39
CA GLU A 365 -16.50 35.57 -6.76
C GLU A 365 -15.78 36.00 -8.04
N ASN A 366 -16.46 36.75 -8.93
CA ASN A 366 -15.95 37.17 -10.24
C ASN A 366 -15.65 36.03 -11.24
N MET A 367 -16.37 34.91 -11.15
CA MET A 367 -16.22 33.79 -12.09
C MET A 367 -16.65 34.18 -13.51
N SER A 368 -15.73 34.01 -14.47
CA SER A 368 -16.02 34.17 -15.90
C SER A 368 -16.99 33.09 -16.41
N PRO A 369 -17.84 33.36 -17.42
CA PRO A 369 -18.69 32.34 -18.06
C PRO A 369 -17.90 31.08 -18.50
N LEU A 370 -16.64 31.27 -18.93
CA LEU A 370 -15.77 30.17 -19.34
C LEU A 370 -15.35 29.28 -18.16
N ASP A 371 -15.09 29.89 -16.99
CA ASP A 371 -14.75 29.16 -15.77
C ASP A 371 -15.98 28.43 -15.20
N ALA A 372 -17.17 29.04 -15.29
CA ALA A 372 -18.42 28.43 -14.90
C ALA A 372 -18.75 27.19 -15.76
N GLN A 373 -18.55 27.30 -17.08
CA GLN A 373 -18.67 26.15 -17.98
C GLN A 373 -17.67 25.06 -17.60
N LYS A 374 -16.40 25.43 -17.36
CA LYS A 374 -15.37 24.45 -17.03
C LYS A 374 -15.65 23.73 -15.71
N LEU A 375 -16.13 24.46 -14.71
CA LEU A 375 -16.55 23.89 -13.43
C LEU A 375 -17.67 22.87 -13.61
N LYS A 376 -18.66 23.17 -14.47
CA LYS A 376 -19.76 22.25 -14.77
C LYS A 376 -19.25 20.97 -15.44
N GLU A 377 -18.35 21.07 -16.41
CA GLU A 377 -17.72 19.91 -17.06
C GLU A 377 -16.97 19.03 -16.05
N VAL A 378 -16.17 19.65 -15.18
CA VAL A 378 -15.40 18.92 -14.17
C VAL A 378 -16.30 18.19 -13.18
N ARG A 379 -17.38 18.84 -12.72
CA ARG A 379 -18.35 18.21 -11.82
C ARG A 379 -19.03 17.01 -12.45
N LEU A 380 -19.44 17.11 -13.72
CA LEU A 380 -20.02 15.98 -14.45
C LEU A 380 -19.06 14.77 -14.53
N LEU A 381 -17.75 15.02 -14.64
CA LEU A 381 -16.75 13.95 -14.68
C LEU A 381 -16.46 13.32 -13.31
N VAL A 382 -16.55 14.11 -12.23
CA VAL A 382 -16.16 13.66 -10.88
C VAL A 382 -17.35 13.07 -10.11
N ASP A 383 -18.55 13.66 -10.24
CA ASP A 383 -19.70 13.32 -9.41
C ASP A 383 -20.40 12.02 -9.85
N ASP A 384 -20.35 11.64 -11.14
CA ASP A 384 -21.06 10.47 -11.66
C ASP A 384 -20.44 9.13 -11.19
N GLY A 385 -19.19 9.15 -10.71
CA GLY A 385 -18.49 8.02 -10.08
C GLY A 385 -18.32 6.75 -10.95
N LYS A 386 -18.90 6.72 -12.15
CA LYS A 386 -18.87 5.61 -13.10
C LYS A 386 -18.06 6.02 -14.32
N LEU A 387 -16.90 5.39 -14.47
CA LEU A 387 -16.05 5.56 -15.63
C LEU A 387 -16.73 4.91 -16.85
N GLN A 388 -17.10 5.71 -17.84
CA GLN A 388 -17.63 5.24 -19.13
C GLN A 388 -16.54 5.28 -20.19
N GLU A 389 -16.70 4.54 -21.28
CA GLU A 389 -15.72 4.51 -22.37
C GLU A 389 -15.54 5.91 -22.99
N GLU A 390 -16.64 6.66 -23.14
CA GLU A 390 -16.64 8.00 -23.72
C GLU A 390 -16.03 9.05 -22.79
N SER A 391 -16.10 8.84 -21.47
CA SER A 391 -15.57 9.77 -20.47
C SER A 391 -14.15 9.42 -20.00
N TYR A 392 -13.62 8.25 -20.36
CA TYR A 392 -12.33 7.73 -19.93
C TYR A 392 -11.18 8.74 -20.10
N THR A 393 -10.99 9.21 -21.34
CA THR A 393 -9.89 10.11 -21.69
C THR A 393 -10.00 11.44 -20.96
N SER A 394 -11.20 12.02 -20.90
CA SER A 394 -11.46 13.29 -20.23
C SER A 394 -11.23 13.20 -18.72
N PHE A 395 -11.65 12.09 -18.11
CA PHE A 395 -11.47 11.84 -16.68
C PHE A 395 -9.99 11.68 -16.31
N PHE A 396 -9.24 10.82 -16.98
CA PHE A 396 -7.81 10.65 -16.68
C PHE A 396 -6.98 11.88 -17.02
N ARG A 397 -7.32 12.59 -18.09
CA ARG A 397 -6.68 13.88 -18.40
C ARG A 397 -6.90 14.90 -17.28
N LEU A 398 -8.12 14.97 -16.73
CA LEU A 398 -8.41 15.82 -15.58
C LEU A 398 -7.57 15.40 -14.36
N LEU A 399 -7.50 14.10 -14.04
CA LEU A 399 -6.68 13.60 -12.94
C LEU A 399 -5.20 13.95 -13.10
N LEU A 400 -4.64 13.79 -14.30
CA LEU A 400 -3.25 14.17 -14.59
C LEU A 400 -3.00 15.66 -14.37
N HIS A 401 -3.93 16.53 -14.81
CA HIS A 401 -3.81 17.97 -14.56
C HIS A 401 -3.93 18.33 -13.06
N ILE A 402 -4.76 17.60 -12.31
CA ILE A 402 -4.88 17.78 -10.85
C ILE A 402 -3.58 17.35 -10.16
N GLU A 403 -3.01 16.20 -10.55
CA GLU A 403 -1.75 15.72 -9.99
C GLU A 403 -0.60 16.67 -10.30
N GLU A 404 -0.47 17.13 -11.55
CA GLU A 404 0.55 18.12 -11.93
C GLU A 404 0.41 19.42 -11.11
N HIS A 405 -0.83 19.87 -10.86
CA HIS A 405 -1.09 21.03 -10.02
C HIS A 405 -0.67 20.80 -8.56
N GLN A 406 -0.96 19.61 -8.02
CA GLN A 406 -0.59 19.24 -6.65
C GLN A 406 0.92 19.12 -6.52
N MET A 407 1.59 18.44 -7.45
CA MET A 407 3.06 18.34 -7.51
C MET A 407 3.72 19.71 -7.54
N GLY A 408 3.20 20.64 -8.36
CA GLY A 408 3.69 22.02 -8.42
C GLY A 408 3.46 22.81 -7.13
N THR A 409 2.50 22.42 -6.29
CA THR A 409 2.26 23.02 -4.97
C THR A 409 3.16 22.37 -3.91
N ASP A 410 3.29 21.05 -3.92
CA ASP A 410 4.05 20.27 -2.95
C ASP A 410 5.55 20.57 -3.02
N ILE A 411 6.09 20.78 -4.22
CA ILE A 411 7.50 21.12 -4.38
C ILE A 411 7.85 22.48 -3.74
N ARG A 412 6.87 23.39 -3.63
CA ARG A 412 7.04 24.71 -2.98
C ARG A 412 7.13 24.62 -1.47
N MET A 413 6.80 23.47 -0.87
CA MET A 413 7.06 23.24 0.57
C MET A 413 8.56 23.20 0.89
N TYR A 414 9.40 23.03 -0.13
CA TYR A 414 10.85 23.07 0.00
C TYR A 414 11.45 24.45 -0.33
N ASP A 415 10.62 25.46 -0.64
CA ASP A 415 11.09 26.85 -0.76
C ASP A 415 11.68 27.28 0.60
N ARG A 416 12.86 27.90 0.56
CA ARG A 416 13.60 28.36 1.74
C ARG A 416 14.05 29.81 1.54
N ASP A 417 13.90 30.60 2.58
CA ASP A 417 14.41 31.96 2.67
C ASP A 417 15.77 31.97 3.40
N ASP A 418 16.52 33.08 3.30
CA ASP A 418 17.77 33.32 4.02
C ASP A 418 18.86 32.24 3.83
N GLN A 419 18.91 31.61 2.66
CA GLN A 419 19.89 30.57 2.36
C GLN A 419 21.23 31.15 1.90
N VAL A 420 22.32 30.66 2.48
CA VAL A 420 23.68 31.07 2.11
C VAL A 420 24.28 30.06 1.13
N MET A 421 24.67 30.55 -0.05
CA MET A 421 25.42 29.75 -1.03
C MET A 421 26.92 29.99 -0.90
N LYS A 422 27.72 28.93 -1.04
CA LYS A 422 29.19 29.00 -0.90
C LYS A 422 29.88 28.54 -2.18
N ALA A 423 31.00 29.15 -2.54
CA ALA A 423 31.80 28.69 -3.67
C ALA A 423 32.38 27.28 -3.42
N VAL A 424 32.24 26.38 -4.39
CA VAL A 424 32.73 25.00 -4.27
C VAL A 424 34.26 24.97 -4.30
N LYS A 425 34.86 24.24 -3.35
CA LYS A 425 36.31 24.00 -3.33
C LYS A 425 36.73 23.20 -4.57
N GLY A 426 37.58 23.77 -5.41
CA GLY A 426 38.08 23.14 -6.64
C GLY A 426 37.34 23.55 -7.92
N ASN A 427 36.17 24.17 -7.82
CA ASN A 427 35.50 24.77 -8.98
C ASN A 427 34.73 26.03 -8.57
N LYS A 428 35.39 27.18 -8.68
CA LYS A 428 34.82 28.48 -8.28
C LYS A 428 33.63 28.95 -9.12
N LYS A 429 33.32 28.27 -10.23
CA LYS A 429 32.13 28.54 -11.05
C LYS A 429 30.84 27.95 -10.46
N LEU A 430 30.96 27.01 -9.53
CA LEU A 430 29.83 26.35 -8.89
C LEU A 430 29.61 26.91 -7.49
N LEU A 431 28.34 27.06 -7.14
CA LEU A 431 27.89 27.42 -5.80
C LEU A 431 27.20 26.22 -5.16
N SER A 432 27.57 25.90 -3.91
CA SER A 432 26.86 24.88 -3.12
C SER A 432 25.73 25.51 -2.33
N LEU A 433 24.58 24.84 -2.36
CA LEU A 433 23.40 25.13 -1.56
C LEU A 433 23.10 23.91 -0.70
N GLU A 434 23.00 24.11 0.62
CA GLU A 434 22.58 23.05 1.54
C GLU A 434 21.06 22.86 1.45
N VAL A 435 20.62 21.61 1.29
CA VAL A 435 19.22 21.24 1.16
C VAL A 435 18.91 20.13 2.17
N PRO A 436 18.31 20.48 3.32
CA PRO A 436 17.91 19.48 4.31
C PRO A 436 16.92 18.46 3.72
N GLY A 437 17.10 17.18 4.03
CA GLY A 437 16.23 16.09 3.54
C GLY A 437 16.60 15.51 2.17
N LEU A 438 17.63 16.07 1.50
CA LEU A 438 18.10 15.58 0.20
C LEU A 438 18.56 14.11 0.26
N ALA A 439 19.22 13.70 1.35
CA ALA A 439 19.64 12.31 1.59
C ALA A 439 18.47 11.31 1.60
N GLU A 440 17.28 11.77 1.97
CA GLU A 440 16.04 10.98 2.01
C GLU A 440 15.28 11.00 0.67
N LYS A 441 15.84 11.67 -0.35
CA LYS A 441 15.19 11.97 -1.65
C LYS A 441 13.96 12.87 -1.48
N ARG A 442 14.01 13.82 -0.55
CA ARG A 442 12.93 14.76 -0.25
C ARG A 442 13.51 16.17 0.00
N PRO A 443 13.67 17.01 -1.03
CA PRO A 443 13.12 16.89 -2.39
C PRO A 443 13.92 15.94 -3.30
N SER A 444 13.23 15.38 -4.30
CA SER A 444 13.85 14.56 -5.36
C SER A 444 14.52 15.47 -6.40
N VAL A 445 15.72 15.97 -6.09
CA VAL A 445 16.51 16.79 -7.02
C VAL A 445 17.50 15.91 -7.77
N LEU A 446 17.57 16.07 -9.07
CA LEU A 446 18.48 15.37 -9.98
C LEU A 446 19.41 16.35 -10.70
N ARG A 447 20.51 15.80 -11.20
CA ARG A 447 21.40 16.53 -12.10
C ARG A 447 20.63 16.96 -13.35
N GLY A 448 20.70 18.25 -13.67
CA GLY A 448 20.00 18.88 -14.79
C GLY A 448 18.71 19.60 -14.40
N ASP A 449 18.21 19.39 -13.18
CA ASP A 449 17.08 20.16 -12.66
C ASP A 449 17.45 21.64 -12.48
N SER A 450 16.41 22.47 -12.39
CA SER A 450 16.55 23.91 -12.16
C SER A 450 16.11 24.28 -10.75
N ILE A 451 16.94 25.04 -10.06
CA ILE A 451 16.60 25.70 -8.80
C ILE A 451 16.55 27.21 -9.06
N TYR A 452 15.43 27.84 -8.71
CA TYR A 452 15.26 29.28 -8.88
C TYR A 452 15.59 30.00 -7.58
N VAL A 453 16.41 31.03 -7.69
CA VAL A 453 16.90 31.82 -6.56
C VAL A 453 16.55 33.28 -6.78
N MET A 454 16.20 33.98 -5.72
CA MET A 454 16.06 35.44 -5.69
C MET A 454 17.04 35.97 -4.65
N ILE A 455 17.60 37.15 -4.91
CA ILE A 455 18.48 37.81 -3.94
C ILE A 455 17.58 38.39 -2.85
N ASP A 456 17.97 38.22 -1.59
CA ASP A 456 17.18 38.77 -0.48
C ASP A 456 17.01 40.29 -0.62
N GLY A 457 15.79 40.78 -0.41
CA GLY A 457 15.40 42.15 -0.67
C GLY A 457 15.14 42.53 -2.13
N ASP A 458 15.44 41.66 -3.11
CA ASP A 458 15.18 41.89 -4.54
C ASP A 458 14.35 40.76 -5.17
N SER A 459 13.04 41.01 -5.34
CA SER A 459 12.11 40.10 -6.01
C SER A 459 11.92 40.37 -7.50
N SER A 460 12.71 41.29 -8.09
CA SER A 460 12.53 41.72 -9.48
C SER A 460 13.08 40.70 -10.48
N VAL A 461 14.13 39.96 -10.11
CA VAL A 461 14.83 38.99 -10.96
C VAL A 461 14.90 37.63 -10.27
N LYS A 462 14.66 36.57 -11.04
CA LYS A 462 14.91 35.18 -10.66
C LYS A 462 16.12 34.66 -11.40
N TYR A 463 17.06 34.07 -10.68
CA TYR A 463 18.23 33.42 -11.25
C TYR A 463 17.98 31.91 -11.31
N GLU A 464 18.11 31.33 -12.50
CA GLU A 464 18.04 29.88 -12.68
C GLU A 464 19.42 29.28 -12.42
N GLY A 465 19.54 28.51 -11.33
CA GLY A 465 20.69 27.68 -11.05
C GLY A 465 20.47 26.26 -11.59
N LYS A 466 21.31 25.81 -12.52
CA LYS A 466 21.28 24.43 -13.02
C LYS A 466 22.01 23.50 -12.07
N VAL A 467 21.40 22.38 -11.71
CA VAL A 467 22.01 21.37 -10.83
C VAL A 467 23.07 20.59 -11.57
N HIS A 468 24.33 20.81 -11.23
CA HIS A 468 25.47 20.07 -11.80
C HIS A 468 25.77 18.78 -11.05
N ASP A 469 25.61 18.79 -9.74
CA ASP A 469 25.93 17.65 -8.88
C ASP A 469 25.01 17.64 -7.65
N VAL A 470 24.68 16.44 -7.19
CA VAL A 470 23.80 16.20 -6.04
C VAL A 470 24.59 15.41 -5.01
N ARG A 471 24.90 16.03 -3.87
CA ARG A 471 25.61 15.41 -2.75
C ARG A 471 24.60 14.94 -1.68
N GLN A 472 25.09 14.41 -0.56
CA GLN A 472 24.23 13.90 0.52
C GLN A 472 23.29 14.98 1.07
N LEU A 473 23.79 16.19 1.32
CA LEU A 473 23.04 17.28 1.95
C LEU A 473 23.12 18.60 1.18
N GLU A 474 23.84 18.64 0.05
CA GLU A 474 24.00 19.87 -0.73
C GLU A 474 23.88 19.58 -2.24
N VAL A 475 23.48 20.61 -2.98
CA VAL A 475 23.46 20.62 -4.44
C VAL A 475 24.45 21.64 -4.95
N TRP A 476 25.14 21.32 -6.04
CA TRP A 476 26.06 22.24 -6.70
C TRP A 476 25.38 22.83 -7.92
N LEU A 477 25.30 24.16 -7.94
CA LEU A 477 24.56 24.94 -8.92
C LEU A 477 25.51 25.76 -9.79
N SER A 478 25.22 25.82 -11.09
CA SER A 478 25.81 26.78 -12.00
C SER A 478 24.78 27.83 -12.39
N PHE A 479 25.22 29.09 -12.42
CA PHE A 479 24.42 30.23 -12.84
C PHE A 479 25.01 30.82 -14.11
N HIS A 480 24.26 31.70 -14.79
CA HIS A 480 24.76 32.43 -15.95
C HIS A 480 26.06 33.18 -15.62
N ALA A 481 27.14 32.93 -16.36
CA ALA A 481 28.34 33.77 -16.30
C ALA A 481 27.98 35.15 -16.86
N SER A 482 28.00 36.17 -16.00
CA SER A 482 27.75 37.57 -16.39
C SER A 482 28.81 38.06 -17.39
#